data_AF-A0A932WI83-F1
#
_entry.id   AF-A0A932WI83-F1
#
_cell.length_a   1.000
_cell.length_b   1.000
_cell.length_c   1.000
_cell.angle_alpha   90.00
_cell.angle_beta   90.00
_cell.angle_gamma   90.00
#
_symmetry.space_group_name_H-M   'P 1'
#
loop_
_entity.id
_entity.type
_entity.pdbx_description
1 polymer ?
#
loop_
_entity_poly.entity_id
_entity_poly.type
_entity_poly.pdbx_seq_one_letter_code
_entity_poly.pdbx_strand_id
1 'polypeptide(L)' 'MEGYKCQVCGKILASQQDLLSHELEHAPRFECAVCGEVFRSKEEAYTHEVGRHGRPPATDPVPAPRRS' A
#
# COMPACT_ATOMS: atom_id res chain seq x y z
N MET A 1 17.27 -22.45 15.65
CA MET A 1 17.09 -22.20 14.21
C MET A 1 16.55 -20.78 14.11
N GLU A 2 17.44 -19.82 13.91
CA GLU A 2 17.07 -18.41 13.81
C GLU A 2 16.59 -18.19 12.38
N GLY A 3 15.28 -18.03 12.24
CA GLY A 3 14.66 -17.71 10.97
C GLY A 3 14.44 -16.20 10.83
N TYR A 4 14.15 -15.77 9.62
CA TYR A 4 13.90 -14.39 9.28
C TYR A 4 12.40 -14.12 9.38
N LYS A 5 12.01 -13.29 10.35
CA LYS A 5 10.59 -12.98 10.61
C LYS A 5 10.15 -11.79 9.75
N CYS A 6 9.12 -12.02 8.93
CA CYS A 6 8.41 -10.96 8.24
C CYS A 6 7.70 -10.06 9.25
N GLN A 7 7.96 -8.75 9.20
CA GLN A 7 7.33 -7.79 10.09
C GLN A 7 5.89 -7.44 9.67
N VAL A 8 5.52 -7.74 8.42
CA VAL A 8 4.17 -7.48 7.90
C VAL A 8 3.16 -8.53 8.38
N CYS A 9 3.47 -9.82 8.20
CA CYS A 9 2.53 -10.91 8.55
C CYS A 9 3.03 -11.85 9.65
N GLY A 10 4.26 -11.66 10.15
CA GLY A 10 4.85 -12.49 11.20
C GLY A 10 5.40 -13.84 10.74
N LYS A 11 5.34 -14.17 9.44
CA LYS A 11 5.84 -15.44 8.89
C LYS A 11 7.35 -15.56 9.05
N ILE A 12 7.84 -16.74 9.46
CA ILE A 12 9.27 -17.01 9.63
C ILE A 12 9.77 -17.80 8.42
N LEU A 13 10.82 -17.30 7.78
CA LEU A 13 11.44 -17.89 6.60
C LEU A 13 12.86 -18.37 6.91
N ALA A 14 13.35 -19.32 6.10
CA ALA A 14 14.63 -19.99 6.33
C ALA A 14 15.84 -19.11 6.02
N SER A 15 15.68 -18.10 5.15
CA SER A 15 16.78 -17.27 4.63
C SER A 15 16.36 -15.82 4.42
N GLN A 16 17.31 -14.90 4.49
CA GLN A 16 17.07 -13.47 4.22
C GLN A 16 16.63 -13.21 2.76
N GLN A 17 17.15 -13.98 1.81
CA GLN A 17 16.76 -13.85 0.40
C GLN A 17 15.28 -14.23 0.18
N ASP A 18 14.82 -15.25 0.90
CA ASP A 18 13.44 -15.70 0.93
C ASP A 18 12.54 -14.63 1.56
N LEU A 19 13.01 -14.00 2.65
CA LEU A 19 12.35 -12.85 3.27
C LEU A 19 12.18 -11.69 2.28
N LEU A 20 13.25 -11.28 1.61
CA LEU A 20 13.19 -10.18 0.64
C LEU A 20 12.19 -10.46 -0.48
N SER A 21 12.18 -11.68 -1.03
CA SER A 21 11.20 -12.06 -2.06
C SER A 21 9.78 -12.07 -1.50
N HIS A 22 9.59 -12.55 -0.28
CA HIS A 22 8.29 -12.59 0.37
C HIS A 22 7.75 -11.19 0.72
N GLU A 23 8.63 -10.26 1.12
CA GLU A 23 8.27 -8.86 1.37
C GLU A 23 7.80 -8.14 0.10
N LEU A 24 8.24 -8.56 -1.09
CA LEU A 24 7.70 -8.07 -2.35
C LEU A 24 6.26 -8.54 -2.59
N GLU A 25 5.84 -9.67 -2.03
CA GLU A 25 4.45 -10.13 -2.07
C GLU A 25 3.56 -9.31 -1.13
N HIS A 26 4.15 -8.82 -0.03
CA HIS A 26 3.50 -7.89 0.89
C HIS A 26 3.42 -6.48 0.37
N ALA A 27 4.23 -6.10 -0.63
CA ALA A 27 4.22 -4.76 -1.20
C ALA A 27 2.77 -4.42 -1.64
N PRO A 28 2.02 -3.65 -0.82
CA PRO A 28 0.61 -3.42 -1.06
C PRO A 28 0.54 -2.41 -2.19
N ARG A 29 -0.09 -2.82 -3.29
CA ARG A 29 -0.33 -1.93 -4.42
C ARG A 29 -1.53 -1.08 -4.03
N PHE A 30 -1.28 0.00 -3.28
CA PHE A 30 -2.28 0.99 -2.90
C PHE A 30 -3.25 0.48 -1.81
N GLU A 31 -2.96 0.81 -0.55
CA GLU A 31 -3.88 0.59 0.58
C GLU A 31 -4.84 1.77 0.74
N CYS A 32 -6.06 1.48 1.18
CA CYS A 32 -6.99 2.52 1.59
C CYS A 32 -6.63 3.02 2.99
N ALA A 33 -6.35 4.32 3.11
CA ALA A 33 -6.01 4.94 4.41
C ALA A 33 -7.19 5.01 5.41
N VAL A 34 -8.41 4.66 4.99
CA VAL A 34 -9.61 4.71 5.84
C VAL A 34 -9.93 3.35 6.46
N CYS A 35 -9.86 2.27 5.68
CA CYS A 35 -10.23 0.92 6.13
C CYS A 35 -9.07 -0.09 6.12
N GLY A 36 -7.93 0.26 5.53
CA GLY A 36 -6.77 -0.63 5.42
C GLY A 36 -6.92 -1.75 4.37
N GLU A 37 -7.95 -1.71 3.51
CA GLU A 37 -8.03 -2.65 2.38
C GLU A 37 -6.89 -2.41 1.39
N VAL A 38 -6.25 -3.49 0.96
CA VAL A 38 -5.14 -3.47 0.02
C VAL A 38 -5.65 -3.84 -1.37
N PHE A 39 -5.35 -2.99 -2.35
CA PHE A 39 -5.70 -3.23 -3.74
C PHE A 39 -4.49 -3.74 -4.52
N ARG A 40 -4.71 -4.09 -5.79
CA ARG A 40 -3.65 -4.49 -6.74
C ARG A 40 -3.25 -3.34 -7.68
N SER A 41 -4.00 -2.23 -7.65
CA SER A 41 -3.86 -1.09 -8.56
C SER A 41 -4.38 0.20 -7.93
N LYS A 42 -3.84 1.34 -8.36
CA LYS A 42 -4.20 2.67 -7.82
C LYS A 42 -5.65 3.01 -8.13
N GLU A 43 -6.13 2.57 -9.29
CA GLU A 43 -7.47 2.83 -9.78
C GLU A 43 -8.53 2.07 -8.96
N GLU A 44 -8.25 0.81 -8.59
CA GLU A 44 -9.12 0.05 -7.69
C GLU A 44 -9.15 0.65 -6.28
N ALA A 45 -8.00 1.08 -5.75
CA ALA A 45 -7.97 1.81 -4.48
C ALA A 45 -8.75 3.13 -4.56
N TYR A 46 -8.59 3.90 -5.63
CA TYR A 46 -9.27 5.17 -5.84
C TYR A 46 -10.80 5.01 -5.90
N THR A 47 -11.28 4.06 -6.71
CA THR A 47 -12.72 3.80 -6.85
C THR A 47 -13.32 3.28 -5.55
N HIS A 48 -12.57 2.46 -4.80
CA HIS A 48 -12.95 2.06 -3.45
C HIS A 48 -13.03 3.27 -2.50
N GLU A 49 -11.99 4.10 -2.41
CA GLU A 49 -11.94 5.26 -1.50
C GLU A 49 -13.06 6.26 -1.78
N VAL A 50 -13.31 6.57 -3.05
CA VAL A 50 -14.39 7.48 -3.46
C VAL A 50 -15.77 6.85 -3.25
N GLY A 51 -15.95 5.57 -3.62
CA GLY A 51 -17.26 4.92 -3.57
C GLY A 51 -17.69 4.46 -2.16
N ARG A 52 -16.74 4.03 -1.32
CA ARG A 52 -17.01 3.48 0.02
C ARG A 52 -16.84 4.50 1.12
N HIS A 53 -15.92 5.44 0.95
CA HIS A 53 -15.60 6.42 1.99
C HIS A 53 -15.89 7.86 1.57
N GLY A 54 -16.21 8.12 0.29
CA GLY A 54 -16.37 9.48 -0.22
C GLY A 54 -15.08 10.30 -0.16
N ARG A 55 -13.92 9.65 -0.01
CA ARG A 55 -12.62 10.31 0.14
C ARG A 55 -11.88 10.25 -1.20
N PRO A 56 -11.69 11.37 -1.91
CA PRO A 56 -10.66 11.41 -2.93
C PRO A 56 -9.28 11.32 -2.25
N PRO A 57 -8.32 10.53 -2.76
CA PRO A 57 -6.97 10.55 -2.22
C PRO A 57 -6.40 11.96 -2.38
N ALA A 58 -5.52 12.33 -1.45
CA ALA A 58 -4.73 13.54 -1.53
C ALA A 58 -3.73 13.46 -2.70
N THR A 59 -4.22 13.43 -3.94
CA THR A 59 -3.55 14.20 -4.98
C THR A 59 -3.87 15.64 -4.64
N ASP A 60 -3.04 16.22 -3.76
CA ASP A 60 -3.01 17.65 -3.54
C ASP A 60 -3.08 18.30 -4.92
N PRO A 61 -4.16 19.04 -5.26
CA PRO A 61 -4.21 19.74 -6.52
C PRO A 61 -3.04 20.70 -6.46
N VAL A 62 -2.04 20.48 -7.33
CA VAL A 62 -0.91 21.41 -7.49
C VAL A 62 -1.52 22.81 -7.53
N PRO A 63 -1.20 23.70 -6.56
CA PRO A 63 -1.78 25.02 -6.58
C PRO A 63 -1.31 25.67 -7.87
N ALA A 64 -2.24 25.91 -8.78
CA ALA A 64 -1.95 26.53 -10.06
C ALA A 64 -1.16 27.80 -9.79
N PRO A 65 0.01 28.02 -10.43
CA PRO A 65 0.75 29.25 -10.21
C PRO A 65 -0.17 30.40 -10.61
N ARG A 66 -0.44 31.28 -9.64
CA ARG A 66 -1.15 32.54 -9.87
C ARG A 66 -0.38 33.28 -10.96
N ARG A 67 -0.94 33.34 -12.17
CA ARG A 67 -0.38 34.16 -13.24
C ARG A 67 -0.70 35.61 -12.89
N SER A 68 0.35 36.38 -12.59
CA SER A 68 0.33 37.85 -12.57
C SER A 68 0.31 38.41 -13.99
#